data_AF-A0A7K5R8K0-F1
#
_entry.id   AF-A0A7K5R8K0-F1
#
_cell.length_a   1.000
_cell.length_b   1.000
_cell.length_c   1.000
_cell.angle_alpha   90.00
_cell.angle_beta   90.00
_cell.angle_gamma   90.00
#
_symmetry.space_group_name_H-M   'P 1'
#
loop_
_entity.id
_entity.type
_entity.pdbx_description
1 polymer ?
#
loop_
_entity_poly.entity_id
_entity_poly.type
_entity_poly.pdbx_seq_one_letter_code
_entity_poly.pdbx_strand_id
1 'polypeptide(L)'
;KPLSFLAAPCVVTELICDWTEWFDVSKPEEGGGDFETYDEIRKHGNKICTAPEKIECRAKDKPDVSLEELGQKVECNVKYGLICKNDEQDVTMWPLCYNYEIRVNCSPPPPTPSTPKSTTTTLPTETPTTTTSTPTTTTGTGSPTPTSTTSSTSSPTPTYTTTTPTPGTSLDCSLMCTFAMGEM
;
A
#
# COMPACT_ATOMS: atom_id res chain seq x y z
N LYS A 1 13.36 -30.14 48.03
CA LYS A 1 13.10 -30.51 46.61
C LYS A 1 12.60 -29.24 45.92
N PRO A 2 13.45 -28.49 45.19
CA PRO A 2 13.00 -27.26 44.56
C PRO A 2 12.11 -27.62 43.35
N LEU A 3 10.99 -26.92 43.20
CA LEU A 3 10.17 -27.01 41.99
C LEU A 3 10.96 -26.36 40.85
N SER A 4 11.43 -27.19 39.93
CA SER A 4 11.98 -26.75 38.65
C SER A 4 10.84 -26.15 37.82
N PHE A 5 10.78 -24.83 37.75
CA PHE A 5 9.99 -24.16 36.72
C PHE A 5 10.70 -24.41 35.39
N LEU A 6 10.12 -25.26 34.54
CA LEU A 6 10.51 -25.35 33.14
C LEU A 6 10.30 -23.96 32.54
N ALA A 7 11.39 -23.28 32.16
CA ALA A 7 11.31 -22.12 31.30
C ALA A 7 10.55 -22.56 30.03
N ALA A 8 9.40 -21.95 29.76
CA ALA A 8 8.72 -22.16 28.50
C ALA A 8 9.67 -21.73 27.37
N PRO A 9 9.90 -22.56 26.35
CA PRO A 9 10.73 -22.16 25.22
C PRO A 9 10.11 -20.93 24.56
N CYS A 10 10.91 -19.88 24.35
CA CYS A 10 10.49 -18.75 23.52
C CYS A 10 10.12 -19.30 22.15
N VAL A 11 8.85 -19.16 21.75
CA VAL A 11 8.42 -19.55 20.40
C VAL A 11 8.94 -18.47 19.47
N VAL A 12 10.06 -18.76 18.79
CA VAL A 12 10.56 -17.96 17.69
C VAL A 12 9.56 -18.10 16.54
N THR A 13 8.62 -17.16 16.44
CA THR A 13 7.83 -17.01 15.22
C THR A 13 8.65 -16.18 14.25
N GLU A 14 9.41 -16.84 13.39
CA GLU A 14 9.97 -16.18 12.19
C GLU A 14 8.81 -15.54 11.44
N LEU A 15 8.83 -14.21 11.29
CA LEU A 15 7.86 -13.50 10.48
C LEU A 15 8.28 -13.71 9.01
N ILE A 16 7.76 -14.76 8.39
CA ILE A 16 8.11 -15.12 7.01
C ILE A 16 7.54 -14.05 6.07
N CYS A 17 8.42 -13.26 5.46
CA CYS A 17 8.04 -12.26 4.46
C CYS A 17 8.17 -12.85 3.06
N ASP A 18 7.04 -12.92 2.33
CA ASP A 18 7.01 -13.43 0.96
C ASP A 18 6.77 -12.30 -0.05
N TRP A 19 7.32 -12.50 -1.24
CA TRP A 19 7.02 -11.62 -2.37
C TRP A 19 5.63 -11.91 -2.92
N THR A 20 4.89 -10.86 -3.22
CA THR A 20 3.62 -10.96 -3.95
C THR A 20 3.83 -11.42 -5.39
N GLU A 21 2.72 -11.72 -6.07
CA GLU A 21 2.70 -11.66 -7.53
C GLU A 21 3.03 -10.25 -8.03
N TRP A 22 3.33 -10.16 -9.33
CA TRP A 22 3.48 -8.87 -10.01
C TRP A 22 2.11 -8.26 -10.28
N PHE A 23 1.95 -6.99 -9.94
CA PHE A 23 0.78 -6.17 -10.19
C PHE A 23 1.05 -5.26 -11.39
N ASP A 24 0.14 -5.33 -12.35
CA ASP A 24 0.07 -4.55 -13.59
C ASP A 24 -1.42 -4.18 -13.78
N VAL A 25 -1.87 -3.14 -13.07
CA VAL A 25 -3.28 -2.74 -13.02
C VAL A 25 -3.58 -1.52 -13.88
N SER A 26 -2.55 -0.78 -14.27
CA SER A 26 -2.61 0.41 -15.11
C SER A 26 -1.79 0.21 -16.38
N LYS A 27 -2.02 1.07 -17.38
CA LYS A 27 -1.26 1.07 -18.63
C LYS A 27 -1.08 2.50 -19.12
N PRO A 28 0.02 2.79 -19.83
CA PRO A 28 0.26 4.12 -20.39
C PRO A 28 -0.75 4.47 -21.50
N GLU A 29 -1.66 5.40 -21.20
CA GLU A 29 -2.59 6.02 -22.17
C GLU A 29 -2.23 7.49 -22.45
N GLU A 30 -2.63 8.01 -23.61
CA GLU A 30 -2.37 9.41 -23.99
C GLU A 30 -2.98 10.40 -22.98
N GLY A 31 -2.17 11.32 -22.47
CA GLY A 31 -2.57 12.27 -21.41
C GLY A 31 -2.56 11.70 -19.98
N GLY A 32 -2.19 10.42 -19.81
CA GLY A 32 -2.02 9.77 -18.52
C GLY A 32 -0.56 9.41 -18.23
N GLY A 33 -0.35 8.15 -17.87
CA GLY A 33 0.91 7.58 -17.42
C GLY A 33 0.68 6.15 -16.98
N ASP A 34 1.65 5.60 -16.26
CA ASP A 34 1.58 4.27 -15.68
C ASP A 34 1.70 4.36 -14.15
N PHE A 35 0.71 3.82 -13.45
CA PHE A 35 0.46 4.04 -12.03
C PHE A 35 0.17 2.73 -11.29
N GLU A 36 1.21 1.97 -11.03
CA GLU A 36 1.16 0.80 -10.15
C GLU A 36 1.23 1.21 -8.67
N THR A 37 0.34 2.12 -8.27
CA THR A 37 0.24 2.58 -6.88
C THR A 37 -0.59 1.62 -6.04
N TYR A 38 -0.33 1.55 -4.74
CA TYR A 38 -1.09 0.65 -3.86
C TYR A 38 -2.59 0.98 -3.82
N ASP A 39 -2.96 2.25 -4.05
CA ASP A 39 -4.35 2.67 -4.12
C ASP A 39 -5.02 2.20 -5.41
N GLU A 40 -4.35 2.34 -6.57
CA GLU A 40 -4.85 1.79 -7.84
C GLU A 40 -4.93 0.26 -7.81
N ILE A 41 -3.92 -0.42 -7.24
CA ILE A 41 -3.93 -1.88 -7.06
C ILE A 41 -5.16 -2.34 -6.25
N ARG A 42 -5.46 -1.67 -5.14
CA ARG A 42 -6.64 -1.96 -4.31
C ARG A 42 -7.95 -1.62 -5.01
N LYS A 43 -8.00 -0.50 -5.74
CA LYS A 43 -9.16 -0.07 -6.52
C LYS A 43 -9.52 -1.06 -7.63
N HIS A 44 -8.53 -1.75 -8.18
CA HIS A 44 -8.69 -2.85 -9.13
C HIS A 44 -8.99 -4.21 -8.45
N GLY A 45 -9.17 -4.24 -7.12
CA GLY A 45 -9.62 -5.42 -6.37
C GLY A 45 -8.51 -6.34 -5.88
N ASN A 46 -7.24 -5.97 -6.07
CA ASN A 46 -6.12 -6.77 -5.61
C ASN A 46 -5.83 -6.55 -4.12
N LYS A 47 -5.30 -7.58 -3.47
CA LYS A 47 -4.90 -7.55 -2.06
C LYS A 47 -3.41 -7.30 -1.97
N ILE A 48 -3.03 -6.19 -1.36
CA ILE A 48 -1.65 -5.83 -1.06
C ILE A 48 -1.55 -5.46 0.41
N CYS A 49 -0.45 -5.85 1.08
CA CYS A 49 -0.27 -5.57 2.49
C CYS A 49 -0.26 -4.05 2.77
N THR A 50 -0.58 -3.68 4.01
CA THR A 50 -0.69 -2.27 4.41
C THR A 50 0.68 -1.59 4.47
N ALA A 51 1.72 -2.33 4.86
CA ALA A 51 3.08 -1.81 5.01
C ALA A 51 4.08 -2.81 4.40
N PRO A 52 4.38 -2.68 3.11
CA PRO A 52 5.45 -3.46 2.49
C PRO A 52 6.83 -3.10 3.04
N GLU A 53 7.71 -4.10 3.16
CA GLU A 53 9.09 -3.88 3.60
C GLU A 53 10.00 -3.54 2.41
N LYS A 54 9.73 -4.14 1.25
CA LYS A 54 10.49 -3.95 0.00
C LYS A 54 9.54 -3.87 -1.19
N ILE A 55 10.01 -3.22 -2.24
CA ILE A 55 9.35 -3.11 -3.53
C ILE A 55 10.36 -3.45 -4.63
N GLU A 56 9.88 -4.12 -5.66
CA GLU A 56 10.55 -4.19 -6.95
C GLU A 56 9.62 -3.65 -8.02
N CYS A 57 10.19 -2.89 -8.94
CA CYS A 57 9.49 -2.33 -10.08
C CYS A 57 10.28 -2.66 -11.35
N ARG A 58 9.60 -3.01 -12.44
CA ARG A 58 10.24 -3.29 -13.73
C ARG A 58 9.32 -2.99 -14.90
N ALA A 59 9.89 -2.75 -16.08
CA ALA A 59 9.10 -2.71 -17.30
C ALA A 59 8.69 -4.15 -17.67
N LYS A 60 7.40 -4.35 -17.93
CA LYS A 60 6.81 -5.66 -18.20
C LYS A 60 7.46 -6.37 -19.38
N ASP A 61 7.67 -5.64 -20.48
CA ASP A 61 8.26 -6.18 -21.71
C ASP A 61 9.80 -6.17 -21.70
N LYS A 62 10.42 -5.57 -20.67
CA LYS A 62 11.89 -5.47 -20.52
C LYS A 62 12.31 -5.69 -19.05
N PRO A 63 12.00 -6.86 -18.46
CA PRO A 63 12.19 -7.10 -17.04
C PRO A 63 13.66 -7.14 -16.61
N ASP A 64 14.57 -7.39 -17.54
CA ASP A 64 16.02 -7.48 -17.29
C ASP A 64 16.75 -6.13 -17.42
N VAL A 65 16.05 -5.07 -17.84
CA VAL A 65 16.61 -3.72 -18.00
C VAL A 65 16.25 -2.90 -16.77
N SER A 66 17.25 -2.27 -16.15
CA SER A 66 17.03 -1.41 -14.98
C SER A 66 16.19 -0.16 -15.33
N LEU A 67 15.51 0.42 -14.33
CA LEU A 67 14.70 1.62 -14.56
C LEU A 67 15.54 2.79 -15.07
N GLU A 68 16.79 2.89 -14.60
CA GLU A 68 17.74 3.93 -15.00
C GLU A 68 18.15 3.79 -16.48
N GLU A 69 18.38 2.55 -16.94
CA GLU A 69 18.75 2.27 -18.33
C GLU A 69 17.59 2.45 -19.31
N LEU A 70 16.33 2.37 -18.84
CA LEU A 70 15.15 2.66 -19.66
C LEU A 70 15.06 4.12 -20.10
N GLY A 71 15.76 5.03 -19.40
CA GLY A 71 15.81 6.45 -19.75
C GLY A 71 14.50 7.21 -19.54
N GLN A 72 13.59 6.67 -18.72
CA GLN A 72 12.32 7.31 -18.35
C GLN A 72 12.38 7.88 -16.93
N LYS A 73 11.61 8.94 -16.69
CA LYS A 73 11.39 9.45 -15.33
C LYS A 73 10.32 8.59 -14.67
N VAL A 74 10.75 7.70 -13.79
CA VAL A 74 9.90 6.75 -13.08
C VAL A 74 10.23 6.82 -11.59
N GLU A 75 9.21 6.95 -10.76
CA GLU A 75 9.33 6.81 -9.33
C GLU A 75 8.95 5.38 -8.92
N CYS A 76 9.85 4.68 -8.24
CA CYS A 76 9.57 3.38 -7.60
C CYS A 76 9.82 3.53 -6.10
N ASN A 77 8.77 3.48 -5.28
CA ASN A 77 8.87 3.78 -3.85
C ASN A 77 8.03 2.84 -3.00
N VAL A 78 8.64 2.24 -1.99
CA VAL A 78 7.98 1.27 -1.09
C VAL A 78 6.78 1.86 -0.34
N LYS A 79 6.67 3.19 -0.21
CA LYS A 79 5.56 3.85 0.49
C LYS A 79 4.27 3.91 -0.33
N TYR A 80 4.36 4.00 -1.66
CA TYR A 80 3.20 4.29 -2.50
C TYR A 80 3.10 3.44 -3.78
N GLY A 81 4.16 2.74 -4.18
CA GLY A 81 4.20 1.93 -5.41
C GLY A 81 5.03 2.61 -6.50
N LEU A 82 4.60 2.46 -7.76
CA LEU A 82 5.25 3.08 -8.92
C LEU A 82 4.39 4.17 -9.55
N ILE A 83 5.05 5.24 -9.99
CA ILE A 83 4.47 6.35 -10.74
C ILE A 83 5.37 6.67 -11.93
N CYS A 84 4.80 6.65 -13.13
CA CYS A 84 5.38 7.24 -14.33
C CYS A 84 4.31 8.14 -14.96
N LYS A 85 4.64 9.38 -15.29
CA LYS A 85 3.72 10.29 -15.98
C LYS A 85 4.23 10.63 -17.37
N ASN A 86 3.35 10.63 -18.36
CA ASN A 86 3.73 10.91 -19.76
C ASN A 86 4.22 12.35 -19.94
N ASP A 87 3.64 13.31 -19.21
CA ASP A 87 4.00 14.73 -19.29
C ASP A 87 5.39 15.05 -18.71
N GLU A 88 5.97 14.14 -17.94
CA GLU A 88 7.31 14.25 -17.40
C GLU A 88 8.39 13.61 -18.31
N GLN A 89 7.98 12.82 -19.32
CA GLN A 89 8.89 12.14 -20.23
C GLN A 89 9.47 13.07 -21.31
N ASP A 90 10.63 12.69 -21.85
CA ASP A 90 11.23 13.41 -22.97
C ASP A 90 10.46 13.13 -24.26
N VAL A 91 9.71 14.14 -24.70
CA VAL A 91 8.92 14.12 -25.94
C VAL A 91 9.74 13.89 -27.21
N THR A 92 11.06 14.09 -27.16
CA THR A 92 11.95 13.91 -28.31
C THR A 92 12.37 12.46 -28.53
N MET A 93 12.33 11.63 -27.49
CA MET A 93 12.74 10.22 -27.56
C MET A 93 11.54 9.28 -27.53
N TRP A 94 10.67 9.41 -26.50
CA TRP A 94 9.47 8.61 -26.36
C TRP A 94 8.53 9.23 -25.31
N PRO A 95 7.39 9.82 -25.72
CA PRO A 95 6.55 10.62 -24.80
C PRO A 95 5.67 9.79 -23.86
N LEU A 96 5.56 8.47 -24.06
CA LEU A 96 4.70 7.61 -23.26
C LEU A 96 5.52 6.78 -22.29
N CYS A 97 5.08 6.64 -21.04
CA CYS A 97 5.63 5.65 -20.12
C CYS A 97 5.65 4.24 -20.76
N TYR A 98 6.61 3.42 -20.40
CA TYR A 98 6.50 1.97 -20.61
C TYR A 98 5.39 1.40 -19.73
N ASN A 99 4.94 0.18 -20.03
CA ASN A 99 4.08 -0.58 -19.14
C ASN A 99 4.96 -1.21 -18.06
N TYR A 100 4.80 -0.77 -16.82
CA TYR A 100 5.50 -1.28 -15.67
C TYR A 100 4.65 -2.29 -14.90
N GLU A 101 5.30 -3.02 -14.01
CA GLU A 101 4.65 -3.84 -13.01
C GLU A 101 5.46 -3.79 -11.72
N ILE A 102 4.80 -3.98 -10.58
CA ILE A 102 5.46 -4.02 -9.27
C ILE A 102 5.17 -5.30 -8.52
N ARG A 103 6.09 -5.71 -7.66
CA ARG A 103 5.80 -6.66 -6.59
C ARG A 103 6.36 -6.15 -5.29
N VAL A 104 5.80 -6.60 -4.19
CA VAL A 104 6.22 -6.17 -2.85
C VAL A 104 6.50 -7.35 -1.96
N ASN A 105 7.39 -7.16 -0.99
CA ASN A 105 7.64 -8.15 0.05
C ASN A 105 6.79 -7.81 1.27
N CYS A 106 5.87 -8.72 1.61
CA CYS A 106 4.87 -8.52 2.64
C CYS A 106 5.11 -9.49 3.80
N SER A 107 5.11 -8.95 5.02
CA SER A 107 5.11 -9.72 6.26
C SER A 107 3.68 -10.02 6.69
N PRO A 108 3.40 -11.19 7.28
CA PRO A 108 2.10 -11.46 7.88
C PRO A 108 1.80 -10.43 8.96
N PRO A 109 0.53 -10.04 9.14
CA PRO A 109 0.16 -9.18 10.26
C PRO A 109 0.59 -9.85 11.57
N PRO A 110 1.08 -9.08 12.55
CA PRO A 110 1.44 -9.64 13.84
C PRO A 110 0.24 -10.40 14.42
N PRO A 111 0.46 -11.52 15.13
CA PRO A 111 -0.62 -12.25 15.76
C PRO A 111 -1.40 -11.28 16.65
N THR A 112 -2.66 -11.06 16.32
CA THR A 112 -3.54 -10.24 17.15
C THR A 112 -3.66 -10.97 18.49
N PRO A 113 -3.48 -10.30 19.64
CA PRO A 113 -3.77 -10.93 20.91
C PRO A 113 -5.26 -11.27 20.93
N SER A 114 -5.56 -12.54 20.68
CA SER A 114 -6.88 -13.13 20.75
C SER A 114 -7.40 -12.94 22.17
N THR A 115 -8.14 -11.86 22.42
CA THR A 115 -8.94 -11.78 23.64
C THR A 115 -9.97 -12.91 23.53
N PRO A 116 -10.10 -13.81 24.53
CA PRO A 116 -11.12 -14.84 24.47
C PRO A 116 -12.47 -14.14 24.34
N LYS A 117 -13.09 -14.30 23.16
CA LYS A 117 -14.46 -13.83 22.92
C LYS A 117 -15.34 -14.62 23.89
N SER A 118 -15.75 -13.98 24.97
CA SER A 118 -16.76 -14.53 25.86
C SER A 118 -18.04 -14.65 25.05
N THR A 119 -18.34 -15.87 24.60
CA THR A 119 -19.57 -16.22 23.90
C THR A 119 -20.71 -16.07 24.90
N THR A 120 -21.25 -14.86 25.03
CA THR A 120 -22.55 -14.68 25.69
C THR A 120 -23.61 -15.11 24.69
N THR A 121 -24.15 -16.32 24.91
CA THR A 121 -25.34 -16.81 24.23
C THR A 121 -26.51 -15.91 24.60
N THR A 122 -26.81 -14.92 23.77
CA THR A 122 -28.08 -14.19 23.82
C THR A 122 -29.14 -15.00 23.08
N LEU A 123 -30.12 -15.46 23.86
CA LEU A 123 -31.38 -16.04 23.41
C LEU A 123 -32.06 -15.10 22.38
N PRO A 124 -32.72 -15.60 21.32
CA PRO A 124 -33.44 -14.75 20.39
C PRO A 124 -34.68 -14.19 21.07
N THR A 125 -34.73 -12.86 21.24
CA THR A 125 -35.98 -12.14 21.48
C THR A 125 -36.58 -11.81 20.12
N GLU A 126 -37.68 -12.49 19.78
CA GLU A 126 -38.54 -12.08 18.67
C GLU A 126 -39.15 -10.72 18.99
N THR A 127 -39.04 -9.76 18.07
CA THR A 127 -39.82 -8.53 18.08
C THR A 127 -40.22 -8.20 16.65
N PRO A 128 -41.50 -7.88 16.39
CA PRO A 128 -42.09 -7.96 15.07
C PRO A 128 -41.58 -6.87 14.12
N THR A 129 -41.45 -7.30 12.87
CA THR A 129 -41.16 -6.51 11.68
C THR A 129 -42.21 -5.41 11.51
N THR A 130 -41.79 -4.15 11.45
CA THR A 130 -42.63 -3.07 10.93
C THR A 130 -42.06 -2.63 9.60
N THR A 131 -42.70 -3.09 8.53
CA THR A 131 -42.51 -2.63 7.17
C THR A 131 -43.10 -1.23 7.03
N THR A 132 -42.25 -0.23 6.79
CA THR A 132 -42.69 1.07 6.29
C THR A 132 -42.04 1.30 4.93
N SER A 133 -42.90 1.39 3.94
CA SER A 133 -42.59 1.63 2.54
C SER A 133 -42.54 3.13 2.21
N THR A 134 -41.84 3.42 1.10
CA THR A 134 -42.01 4.54 0.14
C THR A 134 -41.48 5.94 0.49
N PRO A 135 -41.21 6.82 -0.51
CA PRO A 135 -40.94 6.59 -1.93
C PRO A 135 -39.62 7.22 -2.44
N THR A 136 -39.21 6.74 -3.61
CA THR A 136 -38.23 7.32 -4.54
C THR A 136 -38.70 8.69 -5.06
N THR A 137 -37.80 9.68 -5.07
CA THR A 137 -38.00 10.94 -5.81
C THR A 137 -36.91 11.10 -6.86
N THR A 138 -37.36 11.20 -8.10
CA THR A 138 -36.60 11.45 -9.33
C THR A 138 -36.63 12.94 -9.66
N THR A 139 -35.48 13.56 -9.85
CA THR A 139 -35.27 14.80 -10.66
C THR A 139 -33.74 15.00 -10.74
N GLY A 140 -33.07 15.22 -11.87
CA GLY A 140 -33.49 15.74 -13.16
C GLY A 140 -32.64 16.97 -13.49
N THR A 141 -31.62 16.78 -14.34
CA THR A 141 -31.04 17.78 -15.29
C THR A 141 -30.33 19.04 -14.77
N GLY A 142 -29.10 19.29 -15.27
CA GLY A 142 -28.51 20.63 -15.29
C GLY A 142 -26.98 20.70 -15.34
N SER A 143 -26.38 20.39 -16.49
CA SER A 143 -25.13 21.00 -16.99
C SER A 143 -25.52 22.25 -17.81
N PRO A 144 -24.67 23.26 -18.14
CA PRO A 144 -23.21 23.38 -18.01
C PRO A 144 -22.75 24.72 -17.38
N THR A 145 -21.44 24.87 -17.12
CA THR A 145 -20.58 26.01 -17.55
C THR A 145 -19.23 25.94 -16.82
N PRO A 146 -18.08 26.04 -17.54
CA PRO A 146 -16.78 26.15 -16.92
C PRO A 146 -16.42 27.63 -16.67
N THR A 147 -15.94 27.95 -15.47
CA THR A 147 -15.29 29.23 -15.20
C THR A 147 -13.80 29.00 -15.08
N SER A 148 -13.06 29.52 -16.05
CA SER A 148 -11.60 29.60 -16.04
C SER A 148 -11.14 30.59 -14.98
N THR A 149 -10.32 30.14 -14.03
CA THR A 149 -9.60 31.02 -13.11
C THR A 149 -8.11 30.78 -13.25
N THR A 150 -7.45 31.70 -13.94
CA THR A 150 -6.01 31.79 -14.10
C THR A 150 -5.38 32.09 -12.74
N SER A 151 -4.55 31.17 -12.24
CA SER A 151 -3.79 31.35 -11.00
C SER A 151 -2.30 31.26 -11.32
N SER A 152 -1.66 32.41 -11.48
CA SER A 152 -0.21 32.54 -11.56
C SER A 152 0.35 32.56 -10.14
N THR A 153 1.02 31.48 -9.74
CA THR A 153 1.74 31.42 -8.46
C THR A 153 3.19 31.04 -8.73
N SER A 154 4.09 31.99 -8.44
CA SER A 154 5.54 31.84 -8.45
C SER A 154 5.99 30.79 -7.43
N SER A 155 6.72 29.77 -7.90
CA SER A 155 7.31 28.72 -7.08
C SER A 155 8.63 29.20 -6.43
N PRO A 156 8.84 29.02 -5.12
CA PRO A 156 10.16 29.16 -4.51
C PRO A 156 11.01 27.90 -4.76
N THR A 157 12.24 28.11 -5.19
CA THR A 157 13.29 27.10 -5.37
C THR A 157 13.55 26.34 -4.06
N PRO A 158 13.40 25.00 -3.99
CA PRO A 158 13.85 24.25 -2.82
C PRO A 158 15.37 24.04 -2.89
N THR A 159 16.08 24.57 -1.89
CA THR A 159 17.47 24.25 -1.62
C THR A 159 17.54 22.88 -0.94
N TYR A 160 17.96 21.85 -1.68
CA TYR A 160 18.21 20.52 -1.10
C TYR A 160 19.45 20.57 -0.21
N THR A 161 19.23 20.45 1.10
CA THR A 161 20.31 20.22 2.07
C THR A 161 20.45 18.71 2.24
N THR A 162 21.54 18.15 1.73
CA THR A 162 21.88 16.74 1.89
C THR A 162 22.25 16.48 3.35
N THR A 163 21.29 16.03 4.16
CA THR A 163 21.58 15.45 5.47
C THR A 163 21.84 13.96 5.30
N THR A 164 23.10 13.56 5.43
CA THR A 164 23.54 12.18 5.53
C THR A 164 22.74 11.47 6.64
N PRO A 165 22.01 10.39 6.36
CA PRO A 165 21.37 9.62 7.42
C PRO A 165 22.46 8.95 8.25
N THR A 166 22.53 9.33 9.52
CA THR A 166 23.21 8.58 10.57
C THR A 166 22.61 7.17 10.61
N PRO A 167 23.37 6.11 10.94
CA PRO A 167 22.82 4.77 11.09
C PRO A 167 21.85 4.74 12.27
N GLY A 168 20.58 5.04 12.00
CA GLY A 168 19.47 4.77 12.88
C GLY A 168 19.16 3.29 12.76
N THR A 169 19.23 2.59 13.87
CA THR A 169 19.00 1.16 14.03
C THR A 169 17.72 0.75 13.30
N SER A 170 17.91 0.14 12.12
CA SER A 170 16.85 -0.56 11.40
C SER A 170 16.24 -1.57 12.36
N LEU A 171 14.93 -1.52 12.56
CA LEU A 171 14.20 -2.71 12.98
C LEU A 171 14.29 -3.68 11.81
N ASP A 172 15.41 -4.38 11.74
CA ASP A 172 15.57 -5.59 10.97
C ASP A 172 14.50 -6.59 11.42
N CYS A 173 14.16 -7.54 10.55
CA CYS A 173 13.28 -8.67 10.87
C CYS A 173 14.00 -9.61 11.85
N SER A 174 14.27 -9.11 13.06
CA SER A 174 14.98 -9.77 14.13
C SER A 174 14.02 -9.94 15.30
N LEU A 175 13.52 -11.18 15.41
CA LEU A 175 13.19 -11.88 16.63
C LEU A 175 12.56 -11.04 17.77
N MET A 176 11.23 -10.94 17.79
CA MET A 176 10.53 -10.33 18.92
C MET A 176 10.38 -11.35 20.07
N CYS A 177 11.16 -11.19 21.14
CA CYS A 177 10.93 -11.87 22.42
C CYS A 177 9.88 -11.12 23.24
N THR A 178 8.66 -11.64 23.39
CA THR A 178 7.68 -11.13 24.37
C THR A 178 7.82 -11.88 25.70
N PHE A 179 8.32 -11.19 26.73
CA PHE A 179 8.33 -11.71 28.11
C PHE A 179 6.90 -11.70 28.68
N ALA A 180 6.34 -12.88 28.93
CA ALA A 180 5.17 -13.04 29.78
C ALA A 180 5.64 -13.14 31.25
N MET A 181 5.88 -12.02 31.90
CA MET A 181 6.02 -11.97 33.36
C MET A 181 4.66 -11.58 33.93
N GLY A 182 3.89 -12.59 34.35
CA GLY A 182 2.74 -12.39 35.21
C GLY A 182 3.24 -11.94 36.58
N GLU A 183 2.82 -10.76 36.99
CA GLU A 183 3.01 -10.19 38.31
C GLU A 183 2.28 -11.03 39.37
N MET A 184 3.00 -11.50 40.39
CA MET A 184 2.53 -11.74 41.77
C MET A 184 3.70 -12.11 42.69
#